data_AF-A0A5S9MFH1-F1
#
_entry.id   AF-A0A5S9MFH1-F1
#
_cell.length_a   1.000
_cell.length_b   1.000
_cell.length_c   1.000
_cell.angle_alpha   90.00
_cell.angle_beta   90.00
_cell.angle_gamma   90.00
#
_symmetry.space_group_name_H-M   'P 1'
#
loop_
_entity.id
_entity.type
_entity.pdbx_description
1 polymer ?
#
loop_
_entity_poly.entity_id
_entity_poly.type
_entity_poly.pdbx_seq_one_letter_code
_entity_poly.pdbx_strand_id
1 'polypeptide(L)'
;MMFRGIRGATTVIEDTETEVLNKTKQLLEAIISRNQVDPERVVQILISATQDIHPFFRQKHFVNLKDGHMYRLLVCRNWTLMAV
;
A
#
# COMPACT_ATOMS: atom_id res chain seq x y z
N MET A 1 -2.88 -21.34 13.48
CA MET A 1 -3.23 -20.49 12.33
C MET A 1 -1.95 -19.94 11.72
N MET A 2 -1.86 -19.83 10.39
CA MET A 2 -0.63 -19.42 9.70
C MET A 2 -0.82 -18.06 9.02
N PHE A 3 0.04 -17.10 9.35
CA PHE A 3 0.08 -15.80 8.69
C PHE A 3 0.96 -15.89 7.44
N ARG A 4 0.62 -15.13 6.40
CA ARG A 4 1.41 -15.03 5.17
C ARG A 4 1.57 -13.56 4.79
N GLY A 5 2.80 -13.16 4.49
CA GLY A 5 3.09 -11.87 3.88
C GLY A 5 2.87 -11.92 2.36
N ILE A 6 2.22 -10.90 1.81
CA ILE A 6 2.10 -10.71 0.36
C ILE A 6 2.83 -9.41 0.00
N ARG A 7 3.65 -9.46 -1.05
CA ARG A 7 4.44 -8.31 -1.52
C ARG A 7 3.94 -7.84 -2.89
N GLY A 8 4.06 -6.55 -3.13
CA GLY A 8 3.82 -5.93 -4.42
C GLY A 8 4.58 -4.62 -4.54
N ALA A 9 4.78 -4.16 -5.77
CA ALA A 9 5.43 -2.90 -6.08
C ALA A 9 4.74 -2.28 -7.30
N THR A 10 4.77 -0.95 -7.36
CA THR A 10 4.25 -0.16 -8.48
C THR A 10 5.11 1.09 -8.64
N THR A 11 4.97 1.78 -9.76
CA THR A 11 5.66 3.03 -10.06
C THR A 11 4.65 4.13 -10.37
N VAL A 12 5.07 5.36 -10.15
CA VAL A 12 4.35 6.59 -10.51
C VAL A 12 5.19 7.36 -11.54
N ILE A 13 4.54 8.13 -12.39
CA ILE A 13 5.18 8.97 -13.40
C ILE A 13 5.45 10.35 -12.81
N GLU A 14 4.52 10.88 -12.03
CA GLU A 14 4.61 12.18 -11.37
C GLU A 14 4.58 12.03 -9.85
N ASP A 15 5.37 12.87 -9.16
CA ASP A 15 5.40 12.94 -7.70
C ASP A 15 4.21 13.76 -7.16
N THR A 16 2.99 13.29 -7.45
CA THR A 16 1.75 13.90 -6.99
C THR A 16 0.99 12.97 -6.06
N GLU A 17 0.33 13.53 -5.04
CA GLU A 17 -0.46 12.75 -4.07
C GLU A 17 -1.54 11.91 -4.78
N THR A 18 -2.21 12.51 -5.76
CA THR A 18 -3.27 11.84 -6.52
C THR A 18 -2.75 10.64 -7.31
N GLU A 19 -1.62 10.78 -8.00
CA GLU A 19 -1.07 9.65 -8.77
C GLU A 19 -0.61 8.52 -7.84
N VAL A 20 0.12 8.86 -6.77
CA VAL A 20 0.61 7.88 -5.80
C VAL A 20 -0.55 7.11 -5.17
N LEU A 21 -1.63 7.79 -4.74
CA LEU A 21 -2.80 7.14 -4.18
C LEU A 21 -3.52 6.25 -5.21
N ASN A 22 -3.66 6.71 -6.45
CA ASN A 22 -4.28 5.93 -7.52
C ASN A 22 -3.48 4.67 -7.85
N LYS A 23 -2.16 4.77 -7.97
CA LYS A 23 -1.28 3.63 -8.23
C LYS A 23 -1.24 2.65 -7.06
N THR A 24 -1.24 3.16 -5.83
CA THR A 24 -1.31 2.34 -4.61
C THR A 24 -2.63 1.57 -4.56
N LYS A 25 -3.76 2.23 -4.87
CA LYS A 25 -5.07 1.59 -4.94
C LYS A 25 -5.10 0.46 -5.97
N GLN A 26 -4.61 0.71 -7.18
CA GLN A 26 -4.54 -0.31 -8.24
C GLN A 26 -3.69 -1.51 -7.81
N LEU A 27 -2.57 -1.28 -7.13
CA LEU A 27 -1.71 -2.34 -6.61
C LEU A 27 -2.45 -3.20 -5.57
N LEU A 28 -3.14 -2.58 -4.62
CA LEU A 28 -3.90 -3.29 -3.58
C LEU A 28 -5.06 -4.08 -4.17
N GLU A 29 -5.83 -3.50 -5.10
CA GLU A 29 -6.92 -4.20 -5.80
C GLU A 29 -6.39 -5.42 -6.57
N ALA A 30 -5.23 -5.29 -7.23
CA ALA A 30 -4.60 -6.41 -7.94
C ALA A 30 -4.10 -7.50 -6.99
N ILE A 31 -3.51 -7.14 -5.84
CA ILE A 31 -3.07 -8.09 -4.82
C ILE A 31 -4.25 -8.87 -4.26
N ILE A 32 -5.33 -8.18 -3.88
CA ILE A 32 -6.52 -8.78 -3.29
C ILE A 32 -7.19 -9.72 -4.29
N SER A 33 -7.39 -9.26 -5.53
CA SER A 33 -8.03 -10.06 -6.58
C SER A 33 -7.23 -11.31 -6.92
N ARG A 34 -5.91 -11.21 -7.09
CA ARG A 34 -5.05 -12.36 -7.46
C ARG A 34 -4.92 -13.41 -6.36
N ASN A 35 -4.99 -12.99 -5.09
CA ASN A 35 -4.79 -13.88 -3.95
C ASN A 35 -6.11 -14.23 -3.25
N GLN A 36 -7.25 -13.73 -3.73
CA GLN A 36 -8.58 -13.90 -3.12
C GLN A 36 -8.57 -13.55 -1.62
N VAL A 37 -7.92 -12.44 -1.28
CA VAL A 37 -7.76 -12.02 0.12
C VAL A 37 -9.08 -11.47 0.63
N ASP A 38 -9.55 -12.06 1.72
CA ASP A 38 -10.64 -11.51 2.51
C ASP A 38 -10.14 -10.27 3.28
N PRO A 39 -10.73 -9.08 3.06
CA PRO A 39 -10.39 -7.85 3.77
C PRO A 39 -10.37 -7.97 5.29
N GLU A 40 -11.26 -8.77 5.87
CA GLU A 40 -11.35 -8.96 7.34
C GLU A 40 -10.17 -9.78 7.90
N ARG A 41 -9.42 -10.46 7.02
CA ARG A 41 -8.26 -11.28 7.40
C ARG A 41 -6.93 -10.53 7.25
N VAL A 42 -6.96 -9.28 6.81
CA VAL A 42 -5.75 -8.45 6.69
C VAL A 42 -5.37 -7.90 8.06
N VAL A 43 -4.24 -8.34 8.60
CA VAL A 43 -3.74 -7.88 9.91
C VAL A 43 -3.18 -6.45 9.81
N GLN A 44 -2.34 -6.19 8.81
CA GLN A 44 -1.73 -4.89 8.57
C GLN A 44 -1.21 -4.76 7.15
N ILE A 45 -1.05 -3.51 6.69
CA ILE A 45 -0.40 -3.17 5.42
C ILE A 45 0.74 -2.20 5.73
N LEU A 46 1.93 -2.57 5.27
CA LEU A 46 3.13 -1.75 5.36
C LEU A 46 3.51 -1.29 3.96
N ILE A 47 3.80 0.00 3.80
CA ILE A 47 4.22 0.59 2.52
C ILE A 47 5.52 1.36 2.70
N SER A 48 6.40 1.20 1.72
CA SER A 48 7.61 1.99 1.54
C SER A 48 7.55 2.69 0.18
N ALA A 49 8.16 3.86 0.08
CA ALA A 49 8.37 4.55 -1.19
C ALA A 49 9.86 4.91 -1.35
N THR A 50 10.28 5.16 -2.58
CA THR A 50 11.59 5.76 -2.90
C THR A 50 11.66 7.19 -2.35
N GLN A 51 12.88 7.71 -2.15
CA GLN A 51 13.10 9.03 -1.52
C GLN A 51 12.59 10.20 -2.36
N ASP A 52 12.41 9.99 -3.66
CA ASP A 52 11.86 10.93 -4.63
C ASP A 52 10.34 11.07 -4.58
N ILE A 53 9.63 10.27 -3.76
CA ILE A 53 8.18 10.34 -3.60
C ILE A 53 7.81 11.12 -2.34
N HIS A 54 7.66 12.44 -2.43
CA HIS A 54 7.54 13.34 -1.28
C HIS A 54 6.16 13.39 -0.61
N PRO A 55 5.03 13.47 -1.36
CA PRO A 55 3.69 13.63 -0.79
C PRO A 55 3.35 12.51 0.18
N PHE A 56 3.78 11.29 -0.12
CA PHE A 56 3.41 10.07 0.60
C PHE A 56 3.92 10.03 2.06
N PHE A 57 4.94 10.82 2.39
CA PHE A 57 5.52 10.85 3.72
C PHE A 57 5.06 12.04 4.58
N ARG A 58 4.34 13.01 4.01
CA ARG A 58 3.97 14.23 4.75
C ARG A 58 2.71 14.06 5.59
N GLN A 59 1.83 13.14 5.21
CA GLN A 59 0.49 13.02 5.79
C GLN A 59 0.10 11.56 6.02
N LYS A 60 -0.98 11.34 6.78
CA LYS A 60 -1.61 10.02 6.90
C LYS A 60 -2.41 9.78 5.63
N HIS A 61 -2.11 8.69 4.94
CA HIS A 61 -2.81 8.31 3.72
C HIS A 61 -3.78 7.17 3.99
N PHE A 62 -4.95 7.28 3.37
CA PHE A 62 -6.00 6.27 3.44
C PHE A 62 -6.39 5.89 2.02
N VAL A 63 -6.55 4.59 1.77
CA VAL A 63 -7.01 4.09 0.48
C VAL A 63 -8.34 3.38 0.70
N ASN A 64 -9.34 3.83 -0.05
CA ASN A 64 -10.65 3.22 -0.12
C ASN A 64 -10.70 2.27 -1.31
N LEU A 65 -10.92 0.99 -1.02
CA LEU A 65 -11.18 -0.02 -2.05
C LEU A 65 -12.66 -0.04 -2.42
N LYS A 66 -12.98 -0.61 -3.59
CA LYS A 66 -14.36 -0.68 -4.11
C LYS A 66 -15.34 -1.34 -3.15
N ASP A 67 -14.85 -2.22 -2.30
CA ASP A 67 -15.66 -2.97 -1.33
C ASP A 67 -15.93 -2.19 -0.03
N GLY A 68 -15.62 -0.88 0.01
CA GLY A 68 -15.88 -0.02 1.18
C GLY A 68 -14.86 -0.17 2.32
N HIS A 69 -13.87 -1.05 2.16
CA HIS A 69 -12.79 -1.21 3.14
C HIS A 69 -11.78 -0.07 3.04
N MET A 70 -11.53 0.56 4.18
CA MET A 70 -10.56 1.64 4.35
C MET A 70 -9.30 1.10 5.01
N TYR A 71 -8.18 1.14 4.28
CA TYR A 71 -6.88 0.76 4.83
C TYR A 71 -6.08 1.99 5.20
N ARG A 72 -5.58 2.02 6.45
CA ARG A 72 -4.59 2.99 6.87
C ARG A 72 -3.21 2.52 6.41
N LEU A 73 -2.51 3.39 5.72
CA LEU A 73 -1.17 3.10 5.22
C LEU A 73 -0.14 3.47 6.30
N LEU A 74 0.64 2.48 6.74
CA LEU A 74 1.83 2.70 7.56
C LEU A 74 3.02 2.89 6.62
N VAL A 75 3.59 4.09 6.67
CA VAL A 75 4.62 4.51 5.72
C VAL A 75 5.99 4.50 6.38
N CYS A 76 6.96 3.77 5.82
CA CYS A 76 8.34 3.73 6.30
C CYS A 76 9.29 4.54 5.40
N ARG A 77 10.02 5.51 5.98
CA ARG A 77 10.92 6.43 5.26
C ARG A 77 12.29 5.86 4.88
N ASN A 78 12.71 4.75 5.48
CA ASN A 78 14.04 4.21 5.25
C ASN A 78 13.97 2.83 4.59
N TRP A 79 14.73 2.69 3.50
CA TRP A 79 14.96 1.45 2.75
C TRP A 79 15.60 0.32 3.58
N THR A 80 15.83 0.55 4.87
CA THR A 80 16.70 -0.30 5.68
C THR A 80 15.96 -1.44 6.39
N LEU A 81 14.63 -1.41 6.61
CA LEU A 81 13.92 -2.54 7.20
C LEU A 81 12.44 -2.62 6.79
N MET A 82 12.15 -3.45 5.79
CA MET A 82 10.93 -4.26 5.79
C MET A 82 11.36 -5.71 5.58
N ALA A 83 11.77 -6.34 6.69
CA ALA A 83 11.89 -7.78 6.75
C ALA A 83 10.48 -8.40 6.69
N VAL A 84 10.42 -9.50 5.96
CA VAL A 84 9.26 -10.33 5.58
C VAL A 84 8.36 -10.68 6.76
#